data_AF-A0AAE6P2X5-F1
#
_entry.id   AF-A0AAE6P2X5-F1
#
_cell.length_a   1.000
_cell.length_b   1.000
_cell.length_c   1.000
_cell.angle_alpha   90.00
_cell.angle_beta   90.00
_cell.angle_gamma   90.00
#
_symmetry.space_group_name_H-M   'P 1'
#
loop_
_entity.id
_entity.type
_entity.pdbx_description
1 polymer ?
#
loop_
_entity_poly.entity_id
_entity_poly.type
_entity_poly.pdbx_seq_one_letter_code
_entity_poly.pdbx_strand_id
1 'polypeptide(L)'
;MSQKYYHRRRTLPMKKILRVVTEIIIGFILAMIIDFVMIWVGYYHFYGAHLNHLNVNILGLSTYVIRRTGDAVSGISNNHNMMILSVICSILMVVIGETFFWFHRKSKTKK
;
A
#
# COMPACT_ATOMS: atom_id res chain seq x y z
N MET A 1 -11.45 -47.38 18.09
CA MET A 1 -11.33 -46.90 16.70
C MET A 1 -11.33 -45.37 16.74
N SER A 2 -10.22 -44.75 16.31
CA SER A 2 -10.03 -43.36 15.82
C SER A 2 -10.73 -42.16 16.48
N GLN A 3 -10.05 -41.45 17.40
CA GLN A 3 -10.26 -40.02 17.68
C GLN A 3 -8.95 -39.33 18.13
N LYS A 4 -7.90 -39.44 17.31
CA LYS A 4 -6.67 -38.65 17.47
C LYS A 4 -6.36 -37.89 16.18
N TYR A 5 -7.32 -37.08 15.73
CA TYR A 5 -7.07 -36.13 14.65
C TYR A 5 -6.32 -34.92 15.21
N TYR A 6 -5.04 -34.90 14.86
CA TYR A 6 -4.05 -33.86 15.12
C TYR A 6 -4.56 -32.44 14.75
N HIS A 7 -4.87 -31.63 15.76
CA HIS A 7 -4.80 -30.17 15.62
C HIS A 7 -3.33 -29.74 15.56
N ARG A 8 -2.70 -29.86 14.38
CA ARG A 8 -1.39 -29.25 14.12
C ARG A 8 -1.61 -27.73 13.96
N ARG A 9 -1.64 -26.99 15.07
CA ARG A 9 -1.52 -25.52 15.03
C ARG A 9 -0.18 -25.22 14.35
N ARG A 10 -0.21 -24.73 13.11
CA ARG A 10 0.97 -24.13 12.45
C ARG A 10 1.20 -22.78 13.11
N THR A 11 1.70 -22.77 14.34
CA THR A 11 2.23 -21.55 14.95
C THR A 11 3.46 -21.17 14.15
N LEU A 12 3.36 -20.10 13.36
CA LEU A 12 4.55 -19.51 12.75
C LEU A 12 5.46 -19.03 13.89
N PRO A 13 6.79 -19.25 13.81
CA PRO A 13 7.71 -18.77 14.83
C PRO A 13 7.55 -17.25 14.96
N MET A 14 7.52 -16.72 16.19
CA MET A 14 7.27 -15.30 16.47
C MET A 14 8.14 -14.34 15.63
N LYS A 15 9.37 -14.75 15.31
CA LYS A 15 10.29 -14.00 14.44
C LYS A 15 9.75 -13.78 13.02
N LYS A 16 9.02 -14.75 12.45
CA LYS A 16 8.37 -14.60 11.14
C LYS A 16 7.18 -13.67 11.19
N ILE A 17 6.35 -13.80 12.24
CA ILE A 17 5.19 -12.92 12.42
C ILE A 17 5.65 -11.47 12.53
N LEU A 18 6.66 -11.20 13.38
CA LEU A 18 7.21 -9.85 13.55
C LEU A 18 7.70 -9.26 12.22
N ARG A 19 8.38 -10.07 11.40
CA ARG A 19 8.86 -9.63 10.09
C ARG A 19 7.73 -9.26 9.14
N VAL A 20 6.72 -10.11 9.01
CA VAL A 20 5.56 -9.85 8.14
C VAL A 20 4.83 -8.59 8.61
N VAL A 21 4.69 -8.40 9.93
CA VAL A 21 4.11 -7.17 10.50
C VAL A 21 4.94 -5.95 10.14
N THR A 22 6.28 -6.02 10.21
CA THR A 22 7.16 -4.93 9.78
C THR A 22 6.98 -4.60 8.28
N GLU A 23 6.90 -5.61 7.42
CA GLU A 23 6.69 -5.42 5.97
C GLU A 23 5.34 -4.76 5.66
N ILE A 24 4.28 -5.13 6.40
CA ILE A 24 2.96 -4.48 6.31
C ILE A 24 3.05 -3.00 6.70
N ILE A 25 3.70 -2.68 7.82
CA ILE A 25 3.87 -1.29 8.28
C ILE A 25 4.65 -0.48 7.24
N ILE A 26 5.70 -1.05 6.66
CA ILE A 26 6.49 -0.40 5.60
C ILE A 26 5.61 -0.14 4.36
N GLY A 27 4.79 -1.11 3.96
CA GLY A 27 3.87 -0.95 2.83
C GLY A 27 2.81 0.13 3.05
N PHE A 28 2.31 0.25 4.28
CA PHE A 28 1.40 1.34 4.66
C PHE A 28 2.08 2.72 4.57
N ILE A 29 3.29 2.87 5.12
CA ILE A 29 4.05 4.12 5.05
C ILE A 29 4.35 4.49 3.59
N LEU A 30 4.72 3.51 2.76
CA LEU A 30 4.95 3.72 1.34
C LEU A 30 3.70 4.24 0.63
N ALA A 31 2.52 3.68 0.93
CA ALA A 31 1.26 4.17 0.36
C ALA A 31 0.98 5.64 0.75
N MET A 32 1.21 6.01 2.02
CA MET A 32 1.06 7.40 2.46
C MET A 32 1.98 8.36 1.69
N ILE A 33 3.23 7.95 1.42
CA ILE A 33 4.17 8.76 0.63
C ILE A 33 3.67 8.90 -0.82
N ILE A 34 3.17 7.82 -1.42
CA ILE A 34 2.62 7.84 -2.78
C ILE A 34 1.42 8.80 -2.86
N ASP A 35 0.47 8.70 -1.93
CA ASP A 35 -0.69 9.60 -1.87
C ASP A 35 -0.25 11.06 -1.74
N PHE A 36 0.70 11.35 -0.84
CA PHE A 36 1.22 12.70 -0.64
C PHE A 36 1.83 13.27 -1.93
N VAL A 37 2.70 12.52 -2.60
CA VAL A 37 3.34 12.94 -3.86
C VAL A 37 2.30 13.16 -4.95
N MET A 38 1.34 12.25 -5.09
CA MET A 38 0.32 12.33 -6.14
C MET A 38 -0.63 13.50 -5.93
N ILE A 39 -1.01 13.80 -4.68
CA ILE A 39 -1.81 14.99 -4.36
C ILE A 39 -1.01 16.26 -4.68
N TRP A 40 0.28 16.31 -4.32
CA TRP A 40 1.14 17.45 -4.63
C TRP A 40 1.26 17.71 -6.13
N VAL A 41 1.54 16.66 -6.92
CA VAL A 41 1.56 16.73 -8.39
C VAL A 41 0.19 17.17 -8.92
N GLY A 42 -0.90 16.64 -8.35
CA GLY A 42 -2.26 17.02 -8.68
C GLY A 42 -2.49 18.52 -8.54
N TYR A 43 -2.13 19.11 -7.40
CA TYR A 43 -2.23 20.55 -7.19
C TYR A 43 -1.33 21.35 -8.14
N TYR A 44 -0.10 20.90 -8.37
CA TYR A 44 0.81 21.54 -9.32
C TYR A 44 0.18 21.62 -10.73
N HIS A 45 -0.38 20.51 -11.21
CA HIS A 45 -1.05 20.46 -12.51
C HIS A 45 -2.33 21.28 -12.55
N PHE A 46 -3.13 21.24 -11.47
CA PHE A 46 -4.37 22.00 -11.36
C PHE A 46 -4.14 23.50 -11.47
N TYR A 47 -3.15 24.03 -10.76
CA TYR A 47 -2.79 25.45 -10.85
C TYR A 47 -2.10 25.80 -12.17
N GLY A 48 -1.18 24.96 -12.64
CA GLY A 48 -0.43 25.23 -13.88
C GLY A 48 -1.29 25.23 -15.14
N ALA A 49 -2.34 24.43 -15.20
CA ALA A 49 -3.26 24.35 -16.34
C ALA A 49 -4.59 25.11 -16.12
N HIS A 50 -4.70 25.90 -15.05
CA HIS A 50 -5.92 26.66 -14.68
C HIS A 50 -7.21 25.82 -14.73
N LEU A 51 -7.14 24.58 -14.23
CA LEU A 51 -8.27 23.65 -14.30
C LEU A 51 -9.35 24.01 -13.27
N ASN A 52 -10.60 23.70 -13.60
CA ASN A 52 -11.73 23.82 -12.66
C ASN A 52 -11.97 22.52 -11.87
N HIS A 53 -11.50 21.40 -12.39
CA HIS A 53 -11.65 20.08 -11.79
C HIS A 53 -10.50 19.17 -12.22
N LEU A 54 -9.90 18.45 -11.28
CA LEU A 54 -8.89 17.45 -11.54
C LEU A 54 -9.08 16.25 -10.62
N ASN A 55 -9.01 15.06 -11.19
CA ASN A 55 -9.02 13.82 -10.44
C ASN A 55 -7.60 13.25 -10.36
N VAL A 56 -7.10 13.07 -9.14
CA VAL A 56 -5.81 12.44 -8.88
C VAL A 56 -6.04 10.92 -8.85
N ASN A 57 -5.58 10.27 -9.92
CA ASN A 57 -5.74 8.83 -10.10
C ASN A 57 -4.42 8.11 -9.83
N ILE A 58 -4.47 7.04 -9.04
CA ILE A 58 -3.35 6.18 -8.71
C ILE A 58 -3.75 4.75 -9.07
N LEU A 59 -3.02 4.12 -10.00
CA LEU A 59 -3.32 2.76 -10.49
C LEU A 59 -4.79 2.58 -10.97
N GLY A 60 -5.39 3.63 -11.53
CA GLY A 60 -6.78 3.64 -11.98
C GLY A 60 -7.83 3.94 -10.89
N LEU A 61 -7.40 4.10 -9.63
CA LEU A 61 -8.26 4.50 -8.52
C LEU A 61 -8.17 6.02 -8.30
N SER A 62 -9.31 6.69 -8.29
CA SER A 62 -9.43 8.10 -7.91
C SER A 62 -9.27 8.25 -6.40
N THR A 63 -8.12 8.73 -5.93
CA THR A 63 -7.85 8.87 -4.49
C THR A 63 -8.17 10.26 -3.96
N TYR A 64 -8.07 11.28 -4.81
CA TYR A 64 -8.28 12.66 -4.40
C TYR A 64 -8.85 13.49 -5.55
N VAL A 65 -9.80 14.38 -5.25
CA VAL A 65 -10.41 15.27 -6.23
C VAL A 65 -10.14 16.71 -5.84
N ILE A 66 -9.62 17.50 -6.78
CA ILE A 66 -9.38 18.93 -6.62
C ILE A 66 -10.42 19.67 -7.45
N ARG A 67 -11.13 20.61 -6.84
CA ARG A 67 -12.19 21.38 -7.50
C ARG A 67 -12.11 22.85 -7.14
N ARG A 68 -12.29 23.70 -8.15
CA ARG A 68 -12.51 25.15 -7.99
C ARG A 68 -14.01 25.42 -7.98
N THR A 69 -14.46 26.20 -7.00
CA THR A 69 -15.84 26.67 -6.89
C THR A 69 -15.80 28.19 -6.68
N GLY A 70 -15.99 28.95 -7.75
CA GLY A 70 -15.73 30.40 -7.75
C GLY A 70 -14.24 30.67 -7.54
N ASP A 71 -13.91 31.48 -6.53
CA ASP A 71 -12.52 31.79 -6.16
C ASP A 71 -11.91 30.80 -5.16
N ALA A 72 -12.71 29.89 -4.60
CA ALA A 72 -12.25 28.91 -3.63
C ALA A 72 -11.77 27.60 -4.30
N VAL A 73 -10.65 27.07 -3.83
CA VAL A 73 -10.16 25.74 -4.21
C VAL A 73 -10.34 24.79 -3.03
N SER A 74 -10.95 23.63 -3.30
CA SER A 74 -11.21 22.60 -2.30
C SER A 74 -10.71 21.25 -2.80
N GLY A 75 -10.31 20.40 -1.86
CA GLY A 75 -9.87 19.04 -2.14
C GLY A 75 -10.67 18.03 -1.32
N ILE A 76 -11.15 16.98 -1.98
CA ILE A 76 -11.99 15.93 -1.39
C ILE A 76 -11.25 14.61 -1.52
N SER A 77 -10.98 13.96 -0.38
CA SER A 77 -10.36 12.64 -0.33
C SER A 77 -11.39 11.54 -0.55
N ASN A 78 -11.03 10.54 -1.35
CA ASN A 78 -11.77 9.29 -1.43
C ASN A 78 -11.13 8.28 -0.48
N ASN A 79 -11.58 8.30 0.77
CA ASN A 79 -11.01 7.49 1.85
C ASN A 79 -11.02 5.99 1.53
N HIS A 80 -12.04 5.52 0.79
CA HIS A 80 -12.14 4.11 0.41
C HIS A 80 -11.02 3.71 -0.55
N ASN A 81 -10.77 4.53 -1.57
CA ASN A 81 -9.74 4.26 -2.56
C ASN A 81 -8.32 4.40 -1.97
N MET A 82 -8.09 5.37 -1.09
CA MET A 82 -6.83 5.53 -0.37
C MET A 82 -6.53 4.33 0.56
N MET A 83 -7.58 3.79 1.22
CA MET A 83 -7.46 2.56 2.00
C MET A 83 -7.12 1.35 1.13
N ILE A 84 -7.78 1.19 -0.02
CA ILE A 84 -7.48 0.11 -0.97
C ILE A 84 -6.02 0.19 -1.44
N LEU A 85 -5.54 1.39 -1.78
CA LEU A 85 -4.14 1.60 -2.18
C LEU A 85 -3.18 1.14 -1.07
N SER A 86 -3.48 1.49 0.17
CA SER A 86 -2.69 1.09 1.35
C SER A 86 -2.63 -0.42 1.53
N VAL A 87 -3.76 -1.12 1.32
CA VAL A 87 -3.83 -2.59 1.36
C VAL A 87 -3.02 -3.21 0.23
N ILE A 88 -3.14 -2.68 -1.00
CA ILE A 88 -2.39 -3.17 -2.16
C ILE A 88 -0.88 -3.04 -1.92
N CYS A 89 -0.41 -1.86 -1.49
CA CYS A 89 1.00 -1.65 -1.18
C CYS A 89 1.52 -2.57 -0.07
N SER A 90 0.70 -2.80 0.96
CA SER A 90 1.04 -3.73 2.06
C SER A 90 1.19 -5.16 1.56
N ILE A 91 0.26 -5.65 0.74
CA ILE A 91 0.34 -6.99 0.14
C ILE A 91 1.58 -7.12 -0.74
N LEU A 92 1.84 -6.12 -1.60
CA LEU A 92 3.01 -6.11 -2.48
C LEU A 92 4.31 -6.18 -1.68
N MET A 93 4.44 -5.40 -0.60
CA MET A 93 5.63 -5.43 0.25
C MET A 93 5.85 -6.79 0.91
N VAL A 94 4.79 -7.46 1.39
CA VAL A 94 4.89 -8.82 1.94
C VAL A 94 5.33 -9.83 0.88
N VAL A 95 4.77 -9.76 -0.32
CA VAL A 95 5.15 -10.66 -1.43
C VAL A 95 6.61 -10.46 -1.83
N ILE A 96 7.06 -9.21 -1.92
CA ILE A 96 8.46 -8.87 -2.22
C ILE A 96 9.39 -9.37 -1.11
N GLY A 97 9.04 -9.14 0.16
CA GLY A 97 9.81 -9.57 1.33
C GLY A 97 10.01 -11.08 1.40
N GLU A 98 8.92 -11.85 1.19
CA GLU A 98 8.97 -13.31 1.14
C GLU A 98 9.79 -13.82 -0.05
N THR A 99 9.63 -13.21 -1.23
CA THR A 99 10.39 -13.59 -2.43
C THR A 99 11.89 -13.34 -2.25
N PHE A 100 12.25 -12.19 -1.70
CA PHE A 100 13.64 -11.84 -1.41
C PHE A 100 14.27 -12.77 -0.37
N PHE A 101 13.51 -13.13 0.67
CA PHE A 101 13.98 -14.08 1.68
C PHE A 101 14.20 -15.48 1.12
N TRP A 102 13.29 -15.96 0.27
CA TRP A 102 13.45 -17.24 -0.41
C TRP A 102 14.73 -17.28 -1.26
N PHE A 103 14.98 -16.21 -2.01
CA PHE A 103 16.18 -16.07 -2.83
C PHE A 103 17.46 -16.04 -1.98
N HIS A 104 17.47 -15.27 -0.89
CA HIS A 104 18.62 -15.18 0.01
C HIS A 104 18.92 -16.51 0.72
N ARG A 105 17.88 -17.29 1.06
CA ARG A 105 18.05 -18.62 1.65
C ARG A 105 18.70 -19.60 0.68
N LYS A 106 18.31 -19.57 -0.61
CA LYS A 106 18.88 -20.42 -1.66
C LYS A 106 20.37 -20.14 -1.89
N SER A 107 20.80 -18.89 -1.74
CA SER A 107 22.22 -18.48 -1.83
C SER A 107 23.09 -19.12 -0.74
N LYS A 108 22.57 -19.27 0.49
CA LYS A 108 23.33 -19.88 1.60
C LYS A 108 23.42 -21.41 1.58
N THR A 109 22.60 -22.10 0.80
CA THR A 109 22.63 -23.58 0.68
C THR A 109 23.58 -24.08 -0.40
N LYS A 110 24.13 -23.18 -1.24
CA LYS A 110 25.13 -23.50 -2.28
C LYS A 110 26.58 -23.20 -1.85
N LYS A 111 26.81 -22.83 -0.59
CA LYS A 111 28.13 -22.62 0.01
C LYS A 111 28.34 -23.66 1.09
#